data_AF-A0A7L5Y0R7-F1
#
_entry.id   AF-A0A7L5Y0R7-F1
#
_cell.length_a   1.000
_cell.length_b   1.000
_cell.length_c   1.000
_cell.angle_alpha   90.00
_cell.angle_beta   90.00
_cell.angle_gamma   90.00
#
_symmetry.space_group_name_H-M   'P 1'
#
loop_
_entity.id
_entity.type
_entity.pdbx_description
1 polymer ?
#
loop_
_entity_poly.entity_id
_entity_poly.type
_entity_poly.pdbx_seq_one_letter_code
_entity_poly.pdbx_strand_id
1 'polypeptide(L)'
;MTRQQAIVADLLHACAHPAVAGAALFALSADAIERARVGAARRRQSIGAFVAHSVADFARVASERDKALLARRMRGAPAPIVAGLEAILENPPRA
;
A
#
# COMPACT_ATOMS: atom_id res chain seq x y z
N MET A 1 11.67 4.01 -19.45
CA MET A 1 10.69 3.76 -18.38
C MET A 1 9.29 3.83 -18.97
N THR A 2 8.53 2.75 -18.95
CA THR A 2 7.12 2.75 -19.36
C THR A 2 6.29 3.38 -18.25
N ARG A 3 5.20 4.10 -18.61
CA ARG A 3 4.28 4.79 -17.67
C ARG A 3 3.72 3.88 -16.55
N GLN A 4 3.81 2.56 -16.73
CA GLN A 4 3.41 1.51 -15.77
C GLN A 4 4.37 1.33 -14.58
N GLN A 5 5.67 1.59 -14.78
CA GLN A 5 6.64 1.54 -13.67
C GLN A 5 6.55 2.79 -12.79
N ALA A 6 6.14 3.92 -13.37
CA ALA A 6 5.99 5.20 -12.65
C ALA A 6 4.91 5.12 -11.57
N ILE A 7 3.71 4.64 -11.90
CA ILE A 7 2.59 4.56 -10.95
C ILE A 7 2.88 3.71 -9.69
N VAL A 8 3.55 2.57 -9.84
CA VAL A 8 3.94 1.75 -8.67
C VAL A 8 5.04 2.46 -7.87
N ALA A 9 6.03 3.04 -8.55
CA ALA A 9 7.07 3.81 -7.89
C ALA A 9 6.50 5.03 -7.13
N ASP A 10 5.52 5.73 -7.70
CA ASP A 10 4.84 6.87 -7.10
C ASP A 10 4.08 6.46 -5.83
N LEU A 11 3.36 5.33 -5.86
CA LEU A 11 2.71 4.77 -4.67
C LEU A 11 3.74 4.40 -3.61
N LEU A 12 4.82 3.71 -3.99
CA LEU A 12 5.86 3.28 -3.06
C LEU A 12 6.59 4.48 -2.44
N HIS A 13 6.79 5.55 -3.20
CA HIS A 13 7.44 6.76 -2.74
C HIS A 13 6.51 7.60 -1.84
N ALA A 14 5.28 7.88 -2.28
CA ALA A 14 4.36 8.74 -1.56
C ALA A 14 3.84 8.08 -0.28
N CYS A 15 3.44 6.81 -0.36
CA CYS A 15 2.80 6.13 0.76
C CYS A 15 3.79 5.49 1.74
N ALA A 16 5.10 5.56 1.50
CA ALA A 16 6.12 5.23 2.50
C ALA A 16 6.21 6.30 3.62
N HIS A 17 5.59 7.48 3.47
CA HIS A 17 5.54 8.49 4.51
C HIS A 17 4.28 8.34 5.39
N PRO A 18 4.38 8.22 6.72
CA PRO A 18 3.23 7.96 7.61
C PRO A 18 2.10 8.99 7.51
N ALA A 19 2.42 10.26 7.28
CA ALA A 19 1.39 11.30 7.11
C ALA A 19 0.57 11.12 5.82
N VAL A 20 1.22 10.74 4.72
CA VAL A 20 0.54 10.49 3.44
C VAL A 20 -0.23 9.18 3.49
N ALA A 21 0.38 8.14 4.08
CA ALA A 21 -0.29 6.87 4.34
C ALA A 21 -1.53 7.04 5.23
N GLY A 22 -1.44 7.89 6.26
CA GLY A 22 -2.56 8.26 7.12
C GLY A 22 -3.67 8.99 6.37
N ALA A 23 -3.32 9.92 5.48
CA ALA A 23 -4.30 10.59 4.64
C ALA A 23 -4.98 9.63 3.64
N ALA A 24 -4.25 8.64 3.12
CA ALA A 24 -4.81 7.66 2.21
C ALA A 24 -5.89 6.78 2.85
N LEU A 25 -5.88 6.61 4.18
CA LEU A 25 -6.91 5.86 4.92
C LEU A 25 -8.32 6.39 4.66
N PHE A 26 -8.50 7.69 4.43
CA PHE A 26 -9.82 8.28 4.16
C PHE A 26 -10.44 7.81 2.83
N ALA A 27 -9.63 7.27 1.93
CA ALA A 27 -10.07 6.77 0.63
C ALA A 27 -10.12 5.24 0.56
N LEU A 28 -9.75 4.53 1.63
CA LEU A 28 -9.79 3.07 1.68
C LEU A 28 -11.18 2.55 2.03
N SER A 29 -11.49 1.34 1.60
CA SER A 29 -12.65 0.58 2.10
C SER A 29 -12.55 0.31 3.61
N ALA A 30 -13.72 0.15 4.25
CA ALA A 30 -13.82 -0.18 5.68
C ALA A 30 -13.03 -1.46 6.03
N ASP A 31 -13.07 -2.47 5.16
CA ASP A 31 -12.33 -3.72 5.34
C ASP A 31 -10.82 -3.52 5.33
N ALA A 32 -10.31 -2.67 4.42
CA ALA A 32 -8.89 -2.35 4.36
C ALA A 32 -8.44 -1.54 5.60
N ILE A 33 -9.27 -0.61 6.06
CA ILE A 33 -9.04 0.14 7.30
C ILE A 33 -8.98 -0.79 8.51
N GLU A 34 -9.92 -1.74 8.61
CA GLU A 34 -9.95 -2.68 9.74
C GLU A 34 -8.74 -3.61 9.73
N ARG A 35 -8.32 -4.12 8.57
CA ARG A 35 -7.07 -4.90 8.44
C ARG A 35 -5.85 -4.09 8.88
N ALA A 36 -5.76 -2.83 8.45
CA ALA A 36 -4.68 -1.93 8.86
C ALA A 36 -4.71 -1.67 10.37
N ARG A 37 -5.90 -1.48 10.97
CA ARG A 37 -6.08 -1.28 12.41
C ARG A 37 -5.63 -2.49 13.22
N VAL A 38 -6.04 -3.70 12.82
CA VAL A 38 -5.63 -4.96 13.47
C VAL A 38 -4.11 -5.15 13.36
N GLY A 39 -3.53 -4.90 12.18
CA GLY A 39 -2.09 -4.99 11.98
C GLY A 39 -1.30 -3.98 12.81
N ALA A 40 -1.76 -2.73 12.86
CA ALA A 40 -1.17 -1.66 13.64
C ALA A 40 -1.21 -1.97 15.14
N ALA A 41 -2.34 -2.47 15.64
CA ALA A 41 -2.49 -2.88 17.04
C ALA A 41 -1.51 -4.00 17.43
N ARG A 42 -1.36 -5.03 16.58
CA ARG A 42 -0.41 -6.13 16.79
C ARG A 42 1.04 -5.64 16.86
N ARG A 43 1.39 -4.61 16.10
CA ARG A 43 2.75 -4.04 16.03
C ARG A 43 2.96 -2.85 16.98
N ARG A 44 1.95 -2.46 17.78
CA ARG A 44 1.97 -1.26 18.66
C ARG A 44 2.36 0.01 17.91
N GLN A 45 1.84 0.18 16.71
CA GLN A 45 2.08 1.33 15.83
C GLN A 45 0.78 2.09 15.58
N SER A 46 0.88 3.35 15.14
CA SER A 46 -0.28 4.04 14.57
C SER A 46 -0.68 3.40 13.23
N ILE A 47 -1.94 3.54 12.83
CA ILE A 47 -2.43 2.96 11.57
C ILE A 47 -1.63 3.52 10.38
N GLY A 48 -1.38 4.83 10.35
CA GLY A 48 -0.55 5.45 9.29
C GLY A 48 0.88 4.92 9.26
N ALA A 49 1.52 4.70 10.42
CA ALA A 49 2.86 4.11 10.49
C ALA A 49 2.87 2.65 10.02
N PHE A 50 1.83 1.88 10.35
CA PHE A 50 1.70 0.50 9.88
C PHE A 50 1.53 0.41 8.36
N VAL A 51 0.69 1.26 7.77
CA VAL A 51 0.49 1.31 6.32
C VAL A 51 1.79 1.72 5.63
N ALA A 52 2.47 2.76 6.12
CA ALA A 52 3.77 3.18 5.60
C ALA A 52 4.82 2.07 5.65
N HIS A 53 4.91 1.35 6.77
CA HIS A 53 5.77 0.18 6.87
C HIS A 53 5.39 -0.94 5.89
N SER A 54 4.09 -1.22 5.72
CA SER A 54 3.64 -2.27 4.80
C SER A 54 4.00 -1.94 3.34
N VAL A 55 3.91 -0.66 2.96
CA VAL A 55 4.35 -0.17 1.65
C VAL A 55 5.86 -0.28 1.49
N ALA A 56 6.63 0.16 2.50
CA ALA A 56 8.08 0.09 2.50
C ALA A 56 8.60 -1.36 2.44
N ASP A 57 7.98 -2.26 3.20
CA ASP A 57 8.32 -3.68 3.17
C ASP A 57 7.98 -4.29 1.81
N PHE A 58 6.81 -4.01 1.24
CA PHE A 58 6.48 -4.44 -0.12
C PHE A 58 7.52 -3.94 -1.12
N ALA A 59 7.91 -2.67 -1.08
CA ALA A 59 8.95 -2.13 -1.96
C ALA A 59 10.27 -2.89 -1.86
N ARG A 60 10.62 -3.33 -0.64
CA ARG A 60 11.87 -4.03 -0.33
C ARG A 60 11.85 -5.51 -0.72
N VAL A 61 10.74 -6.22 -0.51
CA VAL A 61 10.69 -7.69 -0.66
C VAL A 61 9.93 -8.19 -1.90
N ALA A 62 9.09 -7.35 -2.52
CA ALA A 62 8.28 -7.75 -3.67
C ALA A 62 9.17 -8.03 -4.90
N SER A 63 8.93 -9.17 -5.54
CA SER A 63 9.57 -9.49 -6.81
C SER A 63 9.04 -8.57 -7.93
N GLU A 64 9.74 -8.53 -9.06
CA GLU A 64 9.25 -7.82 -10.25
C GLU A 64 7.89 -8.37 -10.74
N ARG A 65 7.63 -9.66 -10.51
CA ARG A 65 6.32 -10.28 -10.79
C ARG A 65 5.23 -9.70 -9.88
N ASP A 66 5.51 -9.53 -8.59
CA ASP A 66 4.55 -8.96 -7.64
C ASP A 66 4.25 -7.49 -7.95
N LYS A 67 5.29 -6.71 -8.28
CA LYS A 67 5.14 -5.32 -8.73
C LYS A 67 4.35 -5.22 -10.03
N ALA A 68 4.55 -6.15 -10.98
CA ALA A 68 3.78 -6.20 -12.21
C ALA A 68 2.30 -6.59 -11.96
N LEU A 69 2.04 -7.48 -11.00
CA LEU A 69 0.67 -7.83 -10.60
C LEU A 69 -0.03 -6.63 -9.93
N LEU A 70 0.68 -5.93 -9.05
CA LEU A 70 0.20 -4.69 -8.43
C LEU A 70 -0.13 -3.63 -9.50
N ALA A 71 0.78 -3.40 -10.45
CA ALA A 71 0.55 -2.46 -11.55
C ALA A 71 -0.66 -2.82 -12.42
N ARG A 72 -0.96 -4.11 -12.59
CA ARG A 72 -2.17 -4.57 -13.30
C ARG A 72 -3.44 -4.26 -12.51
N ARG A 73 -3.44 -4.49 -11.20
CA ARG A 73 -4.57 -4.17 -10.30
C ARG A 73 -4.86 -2.68 -10.23
N MET A 74 -3.80 -1.85 -10.20
CA MET A 74 -3.94 -0.40 -10.19
C MET A 74 -4.47 0.15 -11.53
N ARG A 75 -4.29 -0.58 -12.63
CA ARG A 75 -4.68 -0.11 -13.97
C ARG A 75 -6.19 -0.17 -14.15
N GLY A 76 -6.76 0.95 -14.58
CA GLY A 76 -8.21 1.06 -14.84
C GLY A 76 -9.03 1.25 -13.57
N ALA A 77 -8.41 1.23 -12.39
CA ALA A 77 -9.05 1.65 -11.17
C ALA A 77 -9.29 3.17 -11.19
N PRO A 78 -10.45 3.65 -10.72
CA PRO A 78 -10.74 5.09 -10.64
C PRO A 78 -9.79 5.83 -9.69
N ALA A 79 -9.25 5.14 -8.69
CA ALA A 79 -8.22 5.65 -7.79
C ALA A 79 -7.04 4.64 -7.71
N PRO A 80 -6.06 4.72 -8.62
CA PRO A 80 -5.02 3.70 -8.73
C PRO A 80 -4.14 3.54 -7.49
N ILE A 81 -3.83 4.63 -6.79
CA ILE A 81 -3.05 4.59 -5.54
C ILE A 81 -3.82 3.86 -4.44
N VAL A 82 -5.12 4.14 -4.31
CA VAL A 82 -6.01 3.47 -3.35
C VAL A 82 -6.07 1.97 -3.64
N ALA A 83 -6.33 1.58 -4.89
CA ALA A 83 -6.37 0.19 -5.29
C ALA A 83 -5.04 -0.55 -5.02
N GLY A 84 -3.91 0.13 -5.22
CA GLY A 84 -2.60 -0.42 -4.88
C GLY A 84 -2.39 -0.60 -3.38
N LEU A 85 -2.80 0.37 -2.57
CA LEU A 85 -2.73 0.28 -1.11
C LEU A 85 -3.62 -0.84 -0.56
N GLU A 86 -4.85 -0.96 -1.04
CA GLU A 86 -5.75 -2.04 -0.63
C GLU A 86 -5.15 -3.41 -0.95
N ALA A 87 -4.54 -3.57 -2.13
CA ALA A 87 -3.89 -4.82 -2.51
C ALA A 87 -2.68 -5.16 -1.62
N ILE A 88 -1.89 -4.17 -1.20
CA ILE A 88 -0.79 -4.35 -0.25
C ILE A 88 -1.33 -4.75 1.13
N LEU A 89 -2.46 -4.16 1.56
CA LEU A 89 -3.09 -4.42 2.86
C LEU A 89 -3.94 -5.70 2.89
N GLU A 90 -4.31 -6.27 1.75
CA GLU A 90 -4.92 -7.61 1.64
C GLU A 90 -3.91 -8.70 2.03
N ASN A 91 -2.63 -8.51 1.67
CA ASN A 91 -1.55 -9.44 1.98
C ASN A 91 -0.35 -8.69 2.58
N PRO A 92 -0.50 -8.11 3.79
CA PRO A 92 0.57 -7.34 4.40
C PRO A 92 1.76 -8.27 4.66
N PRO A 93 2.99 -7.88 4.29
CA PRO A 93 4.16 -8.70 4.53
C PRO A 93 4.25 -9.08 6.02
N ARG A 94 4.44 -10.39 6.25
CA ARG A 94 4.65 -10.96 7.59
C ARG A 94 6.09 -10.65 8.01
N ALA A 95 6.35 -9.40 8.40
CA ALA A 95 7.41 -9.10 9.36
C ALA A 95 7.00 -9.66 10.73
#